data_AF-A0A497SKT7-F1
#
_entry.id   AF-A0A497SKT7-F1
#
_cell.length_a   1.000
_cell.length_b   1.000
_cell.length_c   1.000
_cell.angle_alpha   90.00
_cell.angle_beta   90.00
_cell.angle_gamma   90.00
#
_symmetry.space_group_name_H-M   'P 1'
#
loop_
_entity.id
_entity.type
_entity.pdbx_description
1 polymer ?
#
loop_
_entity_poly.entity_id
_entity_poly.type
_entity_poly.pdbx_seq_one_letter_code
_entity_poly.pdbx_strand_id
1 'polypeptide(L)' 'MIEKTKQFLKQCRRILTIATKPDKEEYINYSKIIAIGVLLLGVFGFIIYVIFYFLGL' A
#
# COMPACT_ATOMS: atom_id res chain seq x y z
N MET A 1 -2.46 26.64 21.49
CA MET A 1 -2.00 25.76 20.39
C MET A 1 -1.83 24.31 20.85
N ILE A 2 -1.10 24.08 21.94
CA ILE A 2 -0.84 22.73 22.53
C ILE A 2 -2.13 21.96 22.89
N GLU A 3 -3.17 22.63 23.40
CA GLU A 3 -4.44 21.96 23.72
C GLU A 3 -5.17 21.42 22.49
N LYS A 4 -5.13 22.14 21.36
CA LYS A 4 -5.75 21.70 20.11
C LYS A 4 -5.08 20.43 19.57
N THR A 5 -3.75 20.35 19.65
CA THR A 5 -3.00 19.15 19.23
C THR A 5 -3.30 17.95 20.13
N LYS A 6 -3.40 18.14 21.45
CA LYS A 6 -3.82 17.07 22.38
C LYS A 6 -5.24 16.59 22.09
N GLN A 7 -6.17 17.50 21.81
CA GLN A 7 -7.53 17.15 21.43
C GLN A 7 -7.55 16.38 20.09
N PHE A 8 -6.79 16.82 19.09
CA PHE A 8 -6.68 16.13 17.80
C PHE A 8 -6.16 14.69 17.97
N LEU A 9 -5.06 14.48 18.70
CA LEU A 9 -4.54 13.14 19.00
C LEU A 9 -5.58 12.27 19.72
N LYS A 10 -6.35 12.85 20.65
CA LYS A 10 -7.42 12.14 21.36
C LYS A 10 -8.53 11.69 20.40
N GLN A 11 -8.89 12.52 19.42
CA GLN A 11 -9.86 12.14 18.39
C GLN A 11 -9.31 11.05 17.44
N CYS A 12 -8.06 11.17 16.98
CA CYS A 12 -7.41 10.14 16.17
C CYS A 12 -7.41 8.79 16.87
N ARG A 13 -7.09 8.76 18.18
CA ARG A 13 -7.12 7.53 18.98
C ARG A 13 -8.51 6.91 19.01
N ARG A 14 -9.56 7.71 19.18
CA ARG A 14 -10.95 7.24 19.18
C ARG A 14 -11.33 6.61 17.83
N ILE A 15 -10.90 7.22 16.72
CA ILE A 15 -11.14 6.69 15.37
C ILE A 15 -10.43 5.34 15.19
N LEU A 16 -9.16 5.23 15.60
CA LEU A 16 -8.40 3.98 15.52
C LEU A 16 -9.01 2.85 16.37
N THR A 17 -9.65 3.16 17.50
CA THR A 17 -10.36 2.16 18.31
C THR A 17 -11.66 1.69 17.66
N ILE A 18 -12.33 2.55 16.88
CA ILE A 18 -13.59 2.20 16.19
C ILE A 18 -13.34 1.52 14.85
N ALA A 19 -12.18 1.75 14.22
CA ALA A 19 -11.81 1.13 12.96
C ALA A 19 -11.78 -0.40 13.08
N THR A 20 -12.50 -1.09 12.19
CA THR A 20 -12.51 -2.54 12.11
C THR A 20 -11.14 -3.05 11.69
N LYS A 21 -10.53 -3.90 12.51
CA LYS A 21 -9.29 -4.59 12.13
C LYS A 21 -9.63 -5.64 11.05
N PRO A 22 -8.88 -5.70 9.94
CA PRO A 22 -9.15 -6.69 8.89
C PRO A 22 -8.99 -8.10 9.43
N ASP A 23 -9.81 -9.03 8.93
CA ASP A 23 -9.61 -10.44 9.21
C ASP A 23 -8.36 -10.98 8.48
N LYS A 24 -7.80 -12.08 8.98
CA LYS A 24 -6.63 -12.72 8.35
C LYS A 24 -6.94 -13.13 6.90
N GLU A 25 -8.14 -13.62 6.62
CA GLU A 25 -8.52 -14.04 5.29
C GLU A 25 -8.60 -12.86 4.32
N GLU A 26 -9.27 -11.78 4.72
CA GLU A 26 -9.35 -10.53 3.95
C GLU A 26 -7.96 -10.00 3.63
N TYR A 27 -7.10 -9.90 4.64
CA TYR A 27 -5.73 -9.41 4.48
C TYR A 27 -4.94 -10.23 3.45
N ILE A 28 -5.05 -11.56 3.50
CA ILE A 28 -4.35 -12.44 2.56
C ILE A 28 -4.93 -12.32 1.15
N ASN A 29 -6.25 -12.19 1.01
CA ASN A 29 -6.90 -12.03 -0.29
C ASN A 29 -6.48 -10.71 -0.95
N TYR A 30 -6.49 -9.59 -0.23
CA TYR A 30 -5.99 -8.32 -0.74
C TYR A 30 -4.49 -8.40 -1.07
N SER A 31 -3.69 -9.02 -0.21
CA SER A 31 -2.25 -9.17 -0.44
C SER A 31 -1.94 -9.96 -1.70
N LYS A 32 -2.71 -11.02 -2.01
CA LYS A 32 -2.57 -11.78 -3.26
C LYS A 32 -2.86 -10.93 -4.49
N ILE A 33 -3.93 -10.14 -4.46
CA ILE A 33 -4.30 -9.25 -5.58
C ILE A 33 -3.21 -8.21 -5.81
N ILE A 34 -2.73 -7.58 -4.73
CA ILE A 34 -1.65 -6.59 -4.79
C ILE A 34 -0.36 -7.24 -5.32
N ALA A 35 -0.01 -8.43 -4.84
CA ALA A 35 1.18 -9.16 -5.29
C ALA A 35 1.14 -9.45 -6.80
N ILE A 36 -0.02 -9.85 -7.33
CA ILE A 36 -0.20 -10.06 -8.77
C ILE A 36 -0.04 -8.73 -9.52
N GLY A 37 -0.62 -7.63 -9.02
CA GLY A 37 -0.49 -6.31 -9.63
C GLY A 37 0.96 -5.82 -9.68
N VAL A 38 1.69 -5.93 -8.57
CA VAL A 38 3.12 -5.55 -8.49
C VAL A 38 3.97 -6.41 -9.41
N LEU A 39 3.71 -7.73 -9.48
CA LEU A 39 4.43 -8.63 -10.35
C LEU A 39 4.20 -8.29 -11.83
N LEU A 40 2.96 -8.01 -12.22
CA LEU A 40 2.64 -7.57 -13.58
C LEU A 40 3.37 -6.27 -13.93
N LEU A 41 3.25 -5.24 -13.10
CA LEU A 41 3.91 -3.96 -13.33
C LEU A 41 5.44 -4.10 -13.38
N GLY A 42 6.02 -4.93 -12.51
CA GLY A 42 7.44 -5.24 -12.50
C GLY A 42 7.91 -5.93 -13.77
N VAL A 43 7.14 -6.91 -14.27
CA VAL A 43 7.43 -7.59 -15.54
C VAL A 43 7.31 -6.63 -16.72
N PHE A 44 6.27 -5.78 -16.76
CA PHE A 44 6.12 -4.78 -17.82
C PHE A 44 7.29 -3.79 -17.83
N GLY A 45 7.67 -3.25 -16.68
CA GLY A 45 8.82 -2.36 -16.55
C GLY A 45 10.12 -3.05 -16.94
N PHE A 46 10.29 -4.31 -16.55
CA PHE A 46 11.46 -5.12 -16.91
C PHE A 46 11.55 -5.38 -18.42
N ILE A 47 10.43 -5.70 -19.07
CA ILE A 47 10.39 -5.89 -20.53
C ILE A 47 10.83 -4.61 -21.25
N ILE A 48 10.29 -3.45 -20.83
CA ILE A 48 10.69 -2.15 -21.39
C ILE A 48 12.19 -1.94 -21.18
N TYR A 49 12.70 -2.14 -19.96
CA TYR A 49 14.13 -2.01 -19.67
C TYR A 49 15.01 -2.89 -20.56
N VAL A 50 14.64 -4.17 -20.72
CA VAL A 50 15.41 -5.12 -21.55
C VAL A 50 15.42 -4.71 -23.01
N ILE A 51 14.29 -4.21 -23.54
CA ILE A 51 14.20 -3.72 -24.92
C ILE A 51 15.13 -2.52 -25.12
N PHE A 52 15.09 -1.53 -24.23
CA PHE A 52 15.95 -0.34 -24.30
C PHE A 52 17.43 -0.72 -24.17
N TYR A 53 17.75 -1.57 -23.21
CA TYR A 53 19.10 -2.08 -22.98
C TYR A 53 19.67 -2.78 -24.23
N PHE A 54 18.86 -3.61 -24.90
CA PHE A 54 19.29 -4.31 -26.11
C PHE A 54 19.42 -3.39 -27.33
N LEU A 55 18.59 -2.34 -27.41
CA LEU A 55 18.70 -1.29 -28.43
C LEU A 55 19.92 -0.37 -28.21
N GLY A 56 20.64 -0.51 -27.10
CA GLY A 56 21.84 0.27 -26.79
C GLY A 56 21.57 1.72 -26.44
N LEU A 57 20.35 2.03 -25.99
CA LEU A 57 19.91 3.34 -25.47
C LEU A 57 20.05 3.41 -23.95
#